data_AF-A0A6J4P7S9-F1
#
_entry.id   AF-A0A6J4P7S9-F1
#
_cell.length_a   1.000
_cell.length_b   1.000
_cell.length_c   1.000
_cell.angle_alpha   90.00
_cell.angle_beta   90.00
_cell.angle_gamma   90.00
#
_symmetry.space_group_name_H-M   'P 1'
#
loop_
_entity.id
_entity.type
_entity.pdbx_description
1 polymer ?
#
loop_
_entity_poly.entity_id
_entity_poly.type
_entity_poly.pdbx_seq_one_letter_code
_entity_poly.pdbx_strand_id
1 'polypeptide(L)'
;MTRLTATLSFGGGSQPLAGVRSAGGSEGQLVYTTEAADVALNFRRRPGNGKLDLEGQVFPNDEAEAGVFGVQILSGTDEVGTTATDELGEFTFEGVEPGQYQILLSSDAVEILISPVELNA
;
A
#
# COMPACT_ATOMS: atom_id res chain seq x y z
N MET A 1 7.84 20.91 0.44
CA MET A 1 7.19 19.67 0.00
C MET A 1 7.84 19.17 -1.27
N THR A 2 8.53 18.04 -1.20
CA THR A 2 9.18 17.35 -2.33
C THR A 2 8.29 16.21 -2.80
N ARG A 3 8.19 15.97 -4.10
CA ARG A 3 7.41 14.85 -4.66
C ARG A 3 8.34 13.74 -5.14
N LEU A 4 8.06 12.51 -4.71
CA LEU A 4 8.82 11.31 -5.02
C LEU A 4 7.89 10.25 -5.64
N THR A 5 8.41 9.49 -6.59
CA THR A 5 7.70 8.33 -7.13
C THR A 5 8.33 7.07 -6.57
N ALA A 6 7.55 6.27 -5.87
CA ALA A 6 8.01 5.03 -5.26
C ALA A 6 8.20 3.95 -6.32
N THR A 7 9.35 3.26 -6.24
CA THR A 7 9.66 2.14 -7.12
C THR A 7 9.38 0.83 -6.39
N LEU A 8 8.70 -0.11 -7.04
CA LEU A 8 8.49 -1.45 -6.48
C LEU A 8 9.85 -2.15 -6.32
N SER A 9 10.26 -2.37 -5.07
CA SER A 9 11.48 -3.10 -4.71
C SER A 9 11.21 -4.59 -4.57
N PHE A 10 10.06 -4.97 -4.00
CA PHE A 10 9.64 -6.35 -3.82
C PHE A 10 8.14 -6.53 -4.10
N GLY A 11 7.79 -7.54 -4.88
CA GLY A 11 6.41 -8.00 -5.04
C GLY A 11 6.35 -9.50 -4.81
N GLY A 12 5.82 -9.91 -3.66
CA GLY A 12 5.68 -11.32 -3.31
C GLY A 12 4.41 -11.91 -3.92
N GLY A 13 4.53 -12.60 -5.05
CA GLY A 13 3.52 -13.57 -5.51
C GLY A 13 3.96 -14.96 -5.07
N SER A 14 3.13 -15.65 -4.28
CA SER A 14 3.34 -16.99 -3.72
C SER A 14 4.39 -17.86 -4.47
N GLN A 15 5.61 -17.96 -3.94
CA GLN A 15 6.53 -19.05 -4.28
C GLN A 15 6.19 -20.23 -3.36
N PRO A 16 5.62 -21.34 -3.86
CA PRO A 16 5.49 -22.53 -3.04
C PRO A 16 6.90 -23.09 -2.77
N LEU A 17 7.34 -23.05 -1.51
CA LEU A 17 8.38 -23.96 -1.05
C LEU A 17 7.83 -25.38 -1.19
N ALA A 18 8.51 -26.23 -1.95
CA ALA A 18 8.10 -27.60 -2.21
C ALA A 18 7.79 -28.35 -0.90
N GLY A 19 6.51 -28.60 -0.63
CA GLY A 19 6.03 -29.32 0.57
C GLY A 19 4.98 -28.59 1.42
N VAL A 20 4.77 -27.28 1.24
CA VAL A 20 3.71 -26.53 1.93
C VAL A 20 2.49 -26.43 1.02
N ARG A 21 1.37 -27.00 1.47
CA ARG A 21 0.06 -26.81 0.83
C ARG A 21 -0.40 -25.40 1.18
N SER A 22 -0.13 -24.44 0.31
CA SER A 22 -0.68 -23.09 0.39
C SER A 22 -2.21 -23.19 0.33
N ALA A 23 -2.88 -22.86 1.43
CA ALA A 23 -4.29 -22.55 1.38
C ALA A 23 -4.42 -21.30 0.50
N GLY A 24 -5.21 -21.41 -0.58
CA GLY A 24 -5.31 -20.37 -1.60
C GLY A 24 -5.78 -19.03 -1.02
N GLY A 25 -4.97 -18.02 -1.25
CA GLY A 25 -5.26 -16.62 -1.04
C GLY A 25 -4.12 -15.84 -1.66
N SER A 26 -4.43 -15.02 -2.64
CA SER A 26 -3.56 -14.02 -3.28
C SER A 26 -3.23 -12.92 -2.26
N GLU A 27 -2.49 -13.29 -1.21
CA GLU A 27 -1.95 -12.40 -0.19
C GLU A 27 -0.56 -11.97 -0.67
N GLY A 28 -0.53 -10.84 -1.39
CA GLY A 28 0.71 -10.28 -1.91
C GLY A 28 1.22 -9.15 -1.04
N GLN A 29 2.44 -9.29 -0.51
CA GLN A 29 3.17 -8.17 0.08
C GLN A 29 3.92 -7.42 -1.04
N LEU A 30 3.67 -6.12 -1.16
CA LEU A 30 4.37 -5.21 -2.05
C LEU A 30 5.18 -4.23 -1.21
N VAL A 31 6.45 -4.05 -1.55
CA VAL A 31 7.32 -3.07 -0.89
C VAL A 31 7.82 -2.09 -1.94
N TYR A 32 7.54 -0.82 -1.69
CA TYR A 32 7.96 0.30 -2.50
C TYR A 32 9.00 1.11 -1.74
N THR A 33 10.02 1.59 -2.45
CA THR A 33 11.10 2.36 -1.85
C THR A 33 11.21 3.72 -2.53
N THR A 34 11.50 4.74 -1.72
CA THR A 34 11.93 6.07 -2.15
C THR A 34 13.18 6.48 -1.34
N GLU A 35 13.74 7.65 -1.65
CA GLU A 35 14.77 8.23 -0.79
C GLU A 35 14.24 8.63 0.60
N ALA A 36 12.95 8.97 0.72
CA ALA A 36 12.32 9.44 1.96
C ALA A 36 11.79 8.32 2.87
N ALA A 37 11.26 7.25 2.29
CA ALA A 37 10.63 6.17 3.03
C ALA A 37 10.52 4.87 2.22
N ASP A 38 10.46 3.76 2.94
CA ASP A 38 9.91 2.50 2.46
C ASP A 38 8.42 2.42 2.79
N VAL A 39 7.63 1.87 1.87
CA VAL A 39 6.19 1.67 2.04
C VAL A 39 5.84 0.23 1.73
N ALA A 40 5.34 -0.48 2.74
CA ALA A 40 4.81 -1.83 2.60
C ALA A 40 3.29 -1.78 2.41
N LEU A 41 2.78 -2.53 1.44
CA LEU A 41 1.36 -2.73 1.20
C LEU A 41 1.03 -4.21 1.22
N ASN A 42 -0.08 -4.55 1.84
CA ASN A 42 -0.67 -5.88 1.84
C ASN A 42 -2.14 -5.75 1.46
N PHE A 43 -2.65 -6.73 0.73
CA PHE A 43 -4.08 -6.79 0.46
C PHE A 43 -4.58 -8.22 0.60
N ARG A 44 -5.81 -8.33 1.10
CA ARG A 44 -6.49 -9.62 1.28
C ARG A 44 -7.91 -9.55 0.78
N ARG A 45 -8.37 -10.64 0.18
CA ARG A 45 -9.77 -10.77 -0.22
C ARG A 45 -10.66 -10.94 1.00
N ARG A 46 -11.69 -10.11 1.13
CA ARG A 46 -12.71 -10.27 2.15
C ARG A 46 -13.65 -11.43 1.79
N PRO A 47 -13.88 -12.39 2.70
CA PRO A 47 -14.81 -13.48 2.44
C PRO A 47 -16.23 -12.96 2.25
N GLY A 48 -16.94 -13.51 1.25
CA GLY A 48 -18.38 -13.31 1.07
C GLY A 48 -18.80 -12.15 0.16
N ASN A 49 -17.94 -11.20 -0.19
CA ASN A 49 -18.31 -10.09 -1.08
C ASN A 49 -17.30 -9.76 -2.20
N GLY A 50 -16.15 -10.42 -2.24
CA GLY A 50 -15.17 -10.25 -3.31
C GLY A 50 -14.39 -8.92 -3.28
N LYS A 51 -14.62 -8.08 -2.27
CA LYS A 51 -13.84 -6.87 -2.01
C LYS A 51 -12.49 -7.23 -1.38
N LEU A 52 -11.58 -6.26 -1.30
CA LEU A 52 -10.29 -6.40 -0.64
C LEU A 52 -10.18 -5.44 0.55
N ASP A 53 -9.49 -5.89 1.60
CA ASP A 53 -8.91 -4.97 2.57
C ASP A 53 -7.48 -4.66 2.10
N LEU A 54 -7.13 -3.37 2.05
CA LEU A 54 -5.79 -2.87 1.76
C LEU A 54 -5.20 -2.31 3.06
N GLU A 55 -4.10 -2.89 3.49
CA GLU A 55 -3.35 -2.53 4.68
C GLU A 55 -1.98 -2.00 4.23
N GLY A 56 -1.42 -1.01 4.93
CA GLY A 56 -0.10 -0.50 4.60
C GLY A 56 0.63 0.07 5.80
N GLN A 57 1.95 0.17 5.66
CA GLN A 57 2.84 0.73 6.68
C GLN A 57 3.93 1.57 6.02
N VAL A 58 4.17 2.75 6.58
CA VAL A 58 5.22 3.69 6.14
C VAL A 58 6.40 3.62 7.10
N PHE A 59 7.61 3.49 6.55
CA PHE A 59 8.88 3.49 7.28
C PHE A 59 9.73 4.66 6.79
N PRO A 60 9.66 5.83 7.45
CA PRO A 60 10.50 6.98 7.12
C PRO A 60 11.99 6.67 7.31
N ASN A 61 12.83 7.14 6.39
CA ASN A 61 14.28 6.98 6.44
C ASN A 61 14.95 8.05 7.32
N ASP A 62 14.31 9.21 7.48
CA ASP A 62 14.75 10.33 8.33
C ASP A 62 13.67 10.68 9.37
N GLU A 63 14.09 11.04 10.59
CA GLU A 63 13.21 11.48 11.67
C GLU A 63 12.47 12.79 11.32
N ALA A 64 13.03 13.64 10.46
CA ALA A 64 12.36 14.84 9.98
C ALA A 64 11.16 14.53 9.07
N GLU A 65 11.12 13.33 8.49
CA GLU A 65 10.04 12.80 7.67
C GLU A 65 9.13 11.85 8.48
N ALA A 66 9.50 11.58 9.73
CA ALA A 66 8.68 10.80 10.65
C ALA A 66 7.47 11.61 11.12
N GLY A 67 6.29 11.00 10.98
CA GLY A 67 5.04 11.63 11.35
C GLY A 67 3.84 10.92 10.73
N VAL A 68 2.67 11.52 10.95
CA VAL A 68 1.42 11.05 10.36
C VAL A 68 1.37 11.45 8.89
N PHE A 69 1.19 10.46 8.02
CA PHE A 69 0.94 10.69 6.60
C PHE A 69 -0.55 10.70 6.33
N GLY A 70 -1.02 11.68 5.56
CA GLY A 70 -2.31 11.58 4.87
C GLY A 70 -2.16 10.59 3.72
N VAL A 71 -3.09 9.64 3.60
CA VAL A 71 -3.08 8.59 2.57
C VAL A 71 -4.35 8.71 1.74
N GLN A 72 -4.20 8.78 0.42
CA GLN A 72 -5.29 8.84 -0.54
C GLN A 72 -5.17 7.68 -1.52
N ILE A 73 -6.30 7.04 -1.82
CA ILE A 73 -6.41 6.02 -2.87
C ILE A 73 -7.26 6.56 -4.02
N LEU A 74 -6.74 6.44 -5.24
CA LEU A 74 -7.36 6.95 -6.47
C LEU A 74 -7.57 5.83 -7.48
N SER A 75 -8.71 5.82 -8.17
CA SER A 75 -8.93 5.03 -9.38
C SER A 75 -8.93 5.95 -10.59
N GLY A 76 -7.83 5.94 -11.35
CA GLY A 76 -7.62 6.96 -12.38
C GLY A 76 -7.50 8.36 -11.77
N THR A 77 -8.50 9.21 -12.02
CA THR A 77 -8.61 10.57 -11.44
C THR A 77 -9.62 10.66 -10.29
N ASP A 78 -10.38 9.60 -10.04
CA ASP A 78 -11.45 9.60 -9.03
C ASP A 78 -10.89 9.22 -7.66
N GLU A 79 -11.22 10.02 -6.65
CA GLU A 79 -10.92 9.69 -5.26
C GLU A 79 -11.83 8.56 -4.78
N VAL A 80 -11.20 7.48 -4.35
CA VAL A 80 -11.89 6.29 -3.81
C VAL A 80 -11.97 6.40 -2.28
N GLY A 81 -10.96 6.99 -1.65
CA GLY A 81 -10.98 7.32 -0.23
C GLY A 81 -9.71 7.97 0.28
N THR A 82 -9.80 8.46 1.50
CA THR A 82 -8.69 9.04 2.26
C THR A 82 -8.65 8.49 3.67
N THR A 83 -7.46 8.30 4.22
CA THR A 83 -7.21 8.01 5.63
C THR A 83 -5.92 8.70 6.06
N ALA A 84 -5.49 8.48 7.29
CA ALA A 84 -4.17 8.87 7.76
C ALA A 84 -3.49 7.67 8.41
N THR A 85 -2.16 7.68 8.44
CA THR A 85 -1.41 6.71 9.22
C THR A 85 -1.59 6.97 10.72
N ASP A 86 -1.39 5.95 11.53
CA ASP A 86 -1.21 6.13 12.98
C ASP A 86 0.25 6.49 13.35
N GLU A 87 0.55 6.47 14.64
CA GLU A 87 1.88 6.78 15.19
C GLU A 87 2.96 5.75 14.79
N LEU A 88 2.55 4.55 14.34
CA LEU A 88 3.44 3.49 13.87
C LEU A 88 3.54 3.46 12.33
N GLY A 89 2.91 4.43 11.65
CA GLY A 89 2.90 4.54 10.20
C GLY A 89 1.89 3.60 9.53
N GLU A 90 0.99 2.95 10.29
CA GLU A 90 0.03 1.98 9.77
C GLU A 90 -1.25 2.64 9.26
N PHE A 91 -1.83 2.14 8.17
CA PHE A 91 -3.12 2.59 7.65
C PHE A 91 -3.94 1.43 7.05
N THR A 92 -5.24 1.63 6.91
CA THR A 92 -6.13 0.61 6.32
C THR A 92 -7.27 1.23 5.52
N PHE A 93 -7.58 0.60 4.38
CA PHE A 93 -8.81 0.78 3.62
C PHE A 93 -9.57 -0.54 3.55
N GLU A 94 -10.79 -0.56 4.08
CA GLU A 94 -11.62 -1.75 4.11
C GLU A 94 -12.59 -1.81 2.92
N GLY A 95 -12.80 -3.00 2.36
CA GLY A 95 -13.87 -3.23 1.39
C GLY A 95 -13.69 -2.53 0.05
N VAL A 96 -12.44 -2.32 -0.37
CA VAL A 96 -12.04 -1.76 -1.67
C VAL A 96 -12.45 -2.72 -2.78
N GLU A 97 -13.03 -2.18 -3.86
CA GLU A 97 -13.36 -3.01 -5.04
C GLU A 97 -12.06 -3.49 -5.73
N PRO A 98 -12.03 -4.69 -6.33
CA PRO A 98 -10.90 -5.09 -7.16
C PRO A 98 -10.68 -4.10 -8.32
N GLY A 99 -9.42 -3.77 -8.62
CA GLY A 99 -9.10 -2.78 -9.65
C GLY A 99 -7.67 -2.27 -9.58
N GLN A 100 -7.37 -1.30 -10.44
CA GLN A 100 -6.07 -0.63 -10.47
C GLN A 100 -6.17 0.71 -9.74
N TYR A 101 -5.26 0.93 -8.79
CA TYR A 101 -5.29 2.10 -7.91
C TYR A 101 -3.94 2.79 -7.81
N GLN A 102 -3.95 4.12 -7.76
CA GLN A 102 -2.79 4.89 -7.33
C GLN A 102 -2.94 5.20 -5.84
N ILE A 103 -1.83 5.16 -5.11
CA ILE A 103 -1.80 5.53 -3.69
C ILE A 103 -0.88 6.73 -3.55
N LEU A 104 -1.37 7.76 -2.88
CA LEU A 104 -0.63 8.98 -2.58
C LEU A 104 -0.48 9.07 -1.07
N LEU A 105 0.76 9.20 -0.61
CA LEU A 105 1.07 9.49 0.79
C LEU A 105 1.63 10.89 0.88
N SER A 106 1.20 11.67 1.86
CA SER A 106 1.59 13.07 2.00
C SER A 106 1.84 13.45 3.46
N SER A 107 2.89 14.20 3.69
CA SER A 107 3.19 14.89 4.95
C SER A 107 3.57 16.35 4.64
N ASP A 108 3.93 17.11 5.66
CA ASP A 108 4.38 18.51 5.47
C ASP A 108 5.68 18.60 4.63
N ALA A 109 6.50 17.55 4.66
CA ALA A 109 7.81 17.51 4.01
C ALA A 109 7.77 16.85 2.63
N VAL A 110 7.00 15.77 2.45
CA VAL A 110 7.10 14.90 1.27
C VAL A 110 5.74 14.44 0.77
N GLU A 111 5.65 14.25 -0.55
CA GLU A 111 4.58 13.57 -1.25
C GLU A 111 5.15 12.32 -1.94
N ILE A 112 4.65 11.14 -1.62
CA ILE A 112 5.08 9.86 -2.20
C ILE A 112 3.95 9.32 -3.08
N LEU A 113 4.22 9.18 -4.37
CA LEU A 113 3.33 8.56 -5.33
C LEU A 113 3.73 7.09 -5.52
N ILE A 114 2.83 6.18 -5.18
CA ILE A 114 2.98 4.76 -5.50
C ILE A 114 2.40 4.52 -6.89
N SER A 115 3.22 3.91 -7.76
CA SER A 115 2.81 3.53 -9.11
C SER A 115 1.58 2.61 -9.06
N PRO A 116 0.72 2.61 -10.09
CA PRO A 116 -0.56 1.93 -10.00
C PRO A 116 -0.43 0.47 -9.53
N VAL A 117 -1.14 0.17 -8.44
CA VAL A 117 -1.21 -1.13 -7.79
C VAL A 117 -2.43 -1.86 -8.33
N GLU A 118 -2.24 -3.07 -8.84
CA GLU A 118 -3.35 -3.95 -9.17
C GLU A 118 -3.81 -4.67 -7.90
N LEU A 119 -5.02 -4.34 -7.43
CA LEU A 119 -5.70 -5.04 -6.35
C LEU A 119 -6.58 -6.11 -6.97
N ASN A 120 -6.00 -7.26 -7.21
CA ASN A 120 -6.63 -8.44 -7.77
C ASN A 120 -6.46 -9.63 -6.81
N ALA A 121 -7.49 -10.46 -6.72
CA ALA A 121 -7.48 -11.66 -5.89
C ALA A 121 -7.77 -12.90 -6.73
#